data_AF-A0A1V4MYF1-F1
#
_entry.id   AF-A0A1V4MYF1-F1
#
_cell.length_a   1.000
_cell.length_b   1.000
_cell.length_c   1.000
_cell.angle_alpha   90.00
_cell.angle_beta   90.00
_cell.angle_gamma   90.00
#
_symmetry.space_group_name_H-M   'P 1'
#
loop_
_entity.id
_entity.type
_entity.pdbx_description
1 polymer ?
#
loop_
_entity_poly.entity_id
_entity_poly.type
_entity_poly.pdbx_seq_one_letter_code
_entity_poly.pdbx_strand_id
1 'polypeptide(L)'
;MKLLPVATTVLVSILLISCGRRILPSHELVLDRVDSLETGFSGGVLSIGIQSSFGIGSCILEFSGEVAADSLRVSLEYGEGLGYSMCEYLDVVAGSGTCDADTLFNGSVRLEAGSMTLPLEGPVDSVSVTWIDYYRS
;
A
#
# COMPACT_ATOMS: atom_id res chain seq x y z
N MET A 1 18.39 22.31 -19.17
CA MET A 1 16.92 22.14 -19.14
C MET A 1 16.61 21.15 -18.02
N LYS A 2 15.94 21.60 -16.96
CA LYS A 2 15.58 20.74 -15.81
C LYS A 2 14.20 20.13 -16.11
N LEU A 3 14.14 18.81 -16.26
CA LEU A 3 12.89 18.06 -16.31
C LEU A 3 12.41 17.93 -14.87
N LEU A 4 11.28 18.57 -14.54
CA LEU A 4 10.57 18.29 -13.29
C LEU A 4 9.82 16.96 -13.45
N PRO A 5 9.85 16.05 -12.45
CA PRO A 5 8.97 14.90 -12.44
C PRO A 5 7.53 15.38 -12.21
N VAL A 6 6.65 15.04 -13.15
CA VAL A 6 5.20 15.26 -13.02
C VAL A 6 4.68 14.16 -12.11
N ALA A 7 4.52 14.47 -10.82
CA ALA A 7 3.74 13.63 -9.92
C ALA A 7 2.30 13.63 -10.43
N THR A 8 1.81 12.47 -10.88
CA THR A 8 0.45 12.32 -11.39
C THR A 8 -0.43 11.82 -10.26
N THR A 9 -1.17 12.73 -9.62
CA THR A 9 -2.18 12.38 -8.60
C THR A 9 -3.44 11.89 -9.31
N VAL A 10 -3.78 10.61 -9.18
CA VAL A 10 -5.02 10.03 -9.73
C VAL A 10 -6.02 9.81 -8.60
N LEU A 11 -7.13 10.54 -8.61
CA LEU A 11 -8.22 10.36 -7.65
C LEU A 11 -9.15 9.25 -8.14
N VAL A 12 -9.05 8.04 -7.58
CA VAL A 12 -9.91 6.91 -7.94
C VAL A 12 -11.10 6.83 -6.97
N SER A 13 -12.32 7.07 -7.48
CA SER A 13 -13.56 6.98 -6.69
C SER A 13 -14.32 5.69 -7.06
N ILE A 14 -14.26 4.66 -6.22
CA ILE A 14 -15.07 3.43 -6.39
C ILE A 14 -16.24 3.45 -5.41
N LEU A 15 -17.45 3.65 -5.95
CA LEU A 15 -18.73 3.57 -5.23
C LEU A 15 -19.31 2.16 -5.42
N LEU A 16 -19.32 1.34 -4.36
CA LEU A 16 -20.15 0.12 -4.33
C LEU A 16 -20.84 -0.05 -2.98
N ILE A 17 -22.18 0.00 -3.06
CA ILE A 17 -23.15 -0.18 -1.99
C ILE A 17 -23.35 -1.69 -1.74
N SER A 18 -23.16 -2.18 -0.50
CA SER A 18 -24.08 -3.14 0.16
C SER A 18 -23.68 -3.43 1.61
N CYS A 19 -24.71 -3.76 2.39
CA CYS A 19 -24.82 -3.76 3.85
C CYS A 19 -23.63 -4.37 4.62
N GLY A 20 -23.07 -3.58 5.54
CA GLY A 20 -22.11 -4.04 6.56
C GLY A 20 -20.63 -3.85 6.22
N ARG A 21 -20.28 -3.51 4.97
CA ARG A 21 -18.92 -3.12 4.61
C ARG A 21 -18.62 -1.72 5.15
N ARG A 22 -17.72 -1.63 6.13
CA ARG A 22 -16.99 -0.38 6.38
C ARG A 22 -16.38 0.05 5.04
N ILE A 23 -16.67 1.27 4.61
CA ILE A 23 -16.22 1.81 3.32
C ILE A 23 -14.78 2.28 3.54
N LEU A 24 -13.87 1.89 2.65
CA LEU A 24 -12.52 2.43 2.64
C LEU A 24 -12.61 3.94 2.36
N PRO A 25 -12.02 4.81 3.20
CA PRO A 25 -11.95 6.24 2.92
C PRO A 25 -11.36 6.51 1.53
N SER A 26 -11.69 7.68 0.97
CA SER A 26 -10.97 8.14 -0.21
C SER A 26 -9.49 8.27 0.12
N HIS A 27 -8.63 8.06 -0.87
CA HIS A 27 -7.18 8.15 -0.68
C HIS A 27 -6.53 8.88 -1.84
N GLU A 28 -5.43 9.55 -1.53
CA GLU A 28 -4.47 10.05 -2.52
C GLU A 28 -3.38 9.00 -2.73
N LEU A 29 -2.81 8.99 -3.92
CA LEU A 29 -1.80 8.02 -4.31
C LEU A 29 -0.64 8.68 -5.04
N VAL A 30 0.57 8.23 -4.69
CA VAL A 30 1.82 8.51 -5.42
C VAL A 30 2.39 7.18 -5.86
N LEU A 31 2.61 7.01 -7.17
CA LEU A 31 3.10 5.78 -7.77
C LEU A 31 4.39 6.04 -8.56
N ASP A 32 5.38 5.18 -8.36
CA ASP A 32 6.58 5.11 -9.20
C ASP A 32 6.82 3.65 -9.62
N ARG A 33 6.90 3.42 -10.94
CA ARG A 33 7.12 2.09 -11.53
C ARG A 33 6.09 1.04 -11.07
N VAL A 34 4.83 1.45 -11.05
CA VAL A 34 3.66 0.60 -10.75
C VAL A 34 2.82 0.46 -12.00
N ASP A 35 2.47 -0.77 -12.36
CA ASP A 35 1.59 -1.04 -13.50
C ASP A 35 0.12 -0.93 -13.07
N SER A 36 -0.23 -1.48 -11.91
CA SER A 36 -1.57 -1.41 -11.33
C SER A 36 -1.54 -1.46 -9.80
N LEU A 37 -2.58 -0.88 -9.19
CA LEU A 37 -2.79 -0.84 -7.74
C LEU A 37 -4.26 -1.20 -7.46
N GLU A 38 -4.47 -2.11 -6.52
CA GLU A 38 -5.77 -2.47 -5.98
C GLU A 38 -5.80 -2.23 -4.47
N THR A 39 -6.86 -1.59 -3.97
CA THR A 39 -7.09 -1.41 -2.54
C THR A 39 -8.43 -2.00 -2.14
N GLY A 40 -8.48 -2.58 -0.95
CA GLY A 40 -9.69 -3.20 -0.45
C GLY A 40 -9.77 -3.18 1.07
N PHE A 41 -10.99 -3.15 1.59
CA PHE A 41 -11.23 -3.30 3.02
C PHE A 41 -12.34 -4.32 3.26
N SER A 42 -12.02 -5.40 3.97
CA SER A 42 -12.98 -6.47 4.26
C SER A 42 -12.59 -7.25 5.50
N GLY A 43 -13.56 -7.50 6.39
CA GLY A 43 -13.35 -8.34 7.58
C GLY A 43 -12.22 -7.85 8.50
N GLY A 44 -12.03 -6.53 8.61
CA GLY A 44 -10.95 -5.94 9.40
C GLY A 44 -9.58 -5.90 8.70
N VAL A 45 -9.47 -6.39 7.47
CA VAL A 45 -8.22 -6.42 6.72
C VAL A 45 -8.18 -5.30 5.69
N LEU A 46 -7.20 -4.41 5.79
CA LEU A 46 -6.80 -3.50 4.71
C LEU A 46 -5.91 -4.28 3.75
N SER A 47 -6.29 -4.35 2.47
CA SER A 47 -5.52 -5.05 1.45
C SER A 47 -5.00 -4.06 0.41
N ILE A 48 -3.71 -4.17 0.09
CA ILE A 48 -3.03 -3.41 -0.95
C ILE A 48 -2.37 -4.42 -1.89
N GLY A 49 -2.83 -4.47 -3.13
CA GLY A 49 -2.25 -5.26 -4.20
C GLY A 49 -1.52 -4.36 -5.18
N ILE A 50 -0.24 -4.65 -5.43
CA ILE A 50 0.61 -3.88 -6.34
C ILE A 50 1.10 -4.82 -7.44
N GLN A 51 0.81 -4.49 -8.68
CA GLN A 51 1.44 -5.14 -9.83
C GLN A 51 2.53 -4.23 -10.38
N SER A 52 3.73 -4.77 -10.52
CA SER A 52 4.86 -4.05 -11.11
C SER A 52 5.74 -4.98 -11.94
N SER A 53 5.81 -4.72 -13.23
CA SER A 53 6.73 -5.33 -14.16
C SER A 53 8.18 -4.84 -13.99
N PHE A 54 8.44 -3.88 -13.10
CA PHE A 54 9.77 -3.35 -12.80
C PHE A 54 10.33 -3.96 -11.53
N GLY A 55 11.59 -4.44 -11.54
CA GLY A 55 12.25 -4.99 -10.34
C GLY A 55 12.49 -3.98 -9.20
N ILE A 56 11.91 -2.78 -9.28
CA ILE A 56 11.99 -1.71 -8.30
C ILE A 56 10.82 -0.76 -8.51
N GLY A 57 10.23 -0.27 -7.42
CA GLY A 57 9.19 0.75 -7.46
C GLY A 57 8.75 1.17 -6.07
N SER A 58 7.80 2.11 -6.03
CA SER A 58 7.19 2.55 -4.79
C SER A 58 5.73 2.97 -4.98
N CYS A 59 4.99 2.91 -3.88
CA CYS A 59 3.60 3.32 -3.77
C CYS A 59 3.39 3.98 -2.41
N ILE A 60 2.79 5.15 -2.38
CA ILE A 60 2.32 5.80 -1.16
C ILE A 60 0.80 5.96 -1.27
N LEU A 61 0.08 5.56 -0.24
CA LEU A 61 -1.34 5.78 -0.06
C LEU A 61 -1.57 6.66 1.17
N GLU A 62 -2.29 7.75 1.00
CA GLU A 62 -2.70 8.64 2.09
C GLU A 62 -4.22 8.66 2.16
N PHE A 63 -4.79 8.22 3.27
CA PHE A 63 -6.24 8.16 3.45
C PHE A 63 -6.79 9.52 3.92
N SER A 64 -7.99 9.88 3.45
CA SER A 64 -8.68 11.11 3.88
C SER A 64 -9.22 11.07 5.31
N GLY A 65 -9.13 9.90 5.94
CA GLY A 65 -9.42 9.67 7.35
C GLY A 65 -8.93 8.29 7.79
N GLU A 66 -8.86 8.11 9.10
CA GLU A 66 -8.36 6.90 9.75
C GLU A 66 -9.06 5.61 9.27
N VAL A 67 -8.25 4.61 8.89
CA VAL A 67 -8.72 3.25 8.58
C VAL A 67 -8.53 2.35 9.79
N ALA A 68 -9.63 2.10 10.52
CA ALA A 68 -9.65 1.15 11.64
C ALA A 68 -9.62 -0.31 11.13
N ALA A 69 -8.43 -0.78 10.76
CA ALA A 69 -8.12 -2.14 10.34
C ALA A 69 -7.40 -2.90 11.47
N ASP A 70 -7.66 -4.20 11.56
CA ASP A 70 -6.99 -5.13 12.49
C ASP A 70 -5.67 -5.65 11.90
N SER A 71 -5.57 -5.66 10.56
CA SER A 71 -4.37 -6.10 9.85
C SER A 71 -4.23 -5.44 8.48
N LEU A 72 -2.99 -5.37 8.00
CA LEU A 72 -2.62 -4.96 6.66
C LEU A 72 -2.12 -6.18 5.88
N ARG A 73 -2.69 -6.44 4.72
CA ARG A 73 -2.16 -7.36 3.72
C ARG A 73 -1.55 -6.58 2.57
N VAL A 74 -0.27 -6.83 2.30
CA VAL A 74 0.42 -6.31 1.12
C VAL A 74 0.70 -7.48 0.19
N SER A 75 0.27 -7.38 -1.06
CA SER A 75 0.63 -8.28 -2.15
C SER A 75 1.40 -7.49 -3.20
N LEU A 76 2.53 -8.03 -3.64
CA LEU A 76 3.40 -7.47 -4.64
C LEU A 76 3.70 -8.54 -5.69
N GLU A 77 3.25 -8.30 -6.91
CA GLU A 77 3.26 -9.26 -8.01
C GLU A 77 3.89 -8.68 -9.28
N TYR A 78 4.46 -9.53 -10.12
CA TYR A 78 4.95 -9.20 -11.45
C TYR A 78 4.53 -10.24 -12.48
N GLY A 79 4.28 -9.79 -13.71
CA GLY A 79 3.91 -10.65 -14.82
C GLY A 79 2.62 -11.44 -14.55
N GLU A 80 2.59 -12.70 -14.98
CA GLU A 80 1.44 -13.62 -14.87
C GLU A 80 1.29 -14.21 -13.44
N GLY A 81 1.22 -13.35 -12.41
CA GLY A 81 0.98 -13.76 -11.02
C GLY A 81 2.22 -14.34 -10.31
N LEU A 82 3.42 -13.94 -10.72
CA LEU A 82 4.63 -14.26 -9.97
C LEU A 82 4.80 -13.27 -8.82
N GLY A 83 4.98 -13.80 -7.61
CA GLY A 83 5.16 -12.98 -6.41
C GLY A 83 6.60 -12.50 -6.26
N TYR A 84 6.76 -11.23 -5.87
CA TYR A 84 8.04 -10.75 -5.38
C TYR A 84 8.45 -11.50 -4.11
N SER A 85 9.75 -11.67 -3.89
CA SER A 85 10.26 -12.34 -2.69
C SER A 85 10.56 -11.37 -1.53
N MET A 86 10.67 -10.07 -1.83
CA MET A 86 11.14 -9.07 -0.88
C MET A 86 10.44 -7.72 -1.11
N CYS A 87 10.05 -7.08 -0.02
CA CYS A 87 9.73 -5.65 0.06
C CYS A 87 10.86 -4.99 0.85
N GLU A 88 11.64 -4.14 0.18
CA GLU A 88 12.84 -3.53 0.76
C GLU A 88 12.50 -2.57 1.89
N TYR A 89 11.38 -1.86 1.77
CA TYR A 89 10.92 -0.92 2.79
C TYR A 89 9.40 -0.84 2.80
N LEU A 90 8.79 -1.28 3.89
CA LEU A 90 7.40 -1.07 4.20
C LEU A 90 7.31 -0.15 5.41
N ASP A 91 6.52 0.90 5.27
CA ASP A 91 6.26 1.88 6.30
C ASP A 91 4.76 2.08 6.43
N VAL A 92 4.24 1.85 7.63
CA VAL A 92 2.83 1.94 7.95
C VAL A 92 2.70 2.95 9.06
N VAL A 93 1.96 4.01 8.78
CA VAL A 93 1.82 5.13 9.71
C VAL A 93 0.37 5.21 10.18
N ALA A 94 0.22 5.15 11.50
CA ALA A 94 -0.98 5.59 12.18
C ALA A 94 -0.90 7.10 12.33
N GLY A 95 -2.02 7.79 12.16
CA GLY A 95 -2.14 9.13 12.69
C GLY A 95 -3.23 9.20 13.73
N SER A 96 -2.96 10.02 14.72
CA SER A 96 -3.88 10.37 15.79
C SER A 96 -4.28 11.84 15.69
N GLY A 97 -4.41 12.40 14.48
CA GLY A 97 -4.83 13.79 14.28
C GLY A 97 -4.01 14.88 15.01
N THR A 98 -2.85 14.55 15.58
CA THR A 98 -1.96 15.44 16.33
C THR A 98 -0.55 15.25 15.83
N CYS A 99 0.24 16.32 15.85
CA CYS A 99 1.53 16.54 15.21
C CYS A 99 2.64 15.45 15.28
N ASP A 100 2.41 14.33 15.96
CA ASP A 100 3.29 13.16 15.98
C ASP A 100 2.53 11.98 15.33
N ALA A 101 2.96 11.59 14.14
CA ALA A 101 2.45 10.39 13.48
C ALA A 101 3.17 9.17 14.07
N ASP A 102 2.41 8.20 14.57
CA ASP A 102 2.96 6.98 15.15
C ASP A 102 3.24 5.97 14.04
N THR A 103 4.47 5.48 13.97
CA THR A 103 4.83 4.42 13.03
C THR A 103 4.36 3.07 13.57
N LEU A 104 3.37 2.45 12.91
CA LEU A 104 2.87 1.12 13.25
C LEU A 104 3.84 0.03 12.82
N PHE A 105 4.53 0.24 11.70
CA PHE A 105 5.54 -0.69 11.20
C PHE A 105 6.55 0.06 10.34
N ASN A 106 7.84 -0.26 10.52
CA ASN A 106 8.91 0.22 9.67
C ASN A 106 9.96 -0.86 9.47
N GLY A 107 10.22 -1.26 8.22
CA GLY A 107 11.33 -2.14 7.91
C GLY A 107 11.17 -2.92 6.62
N SER A 108 12.15 -3.78 6.36
CA SER A 108 12.16 -4.69 5.23
C SER A 108 11.39 -5.97 5.56
N VAL A 109 10.63 -6.49 4.60
CA VAL A 109 9.81 -7.70 4.81
C VAL A 109 10.02 -8.70 3.69
N ARG A 110 10.19 -9.97 4.08
CA ARG A 110 10.16 -11.09 3.15
C ARG A 110 8.71 -11.43 2.82
N LEU A 111 8.42 -11.55 1.54
CA LEU A 111 7.09 -11.88 1.05
C LEU A 111 7.00 -13.38 0.81
N GLU A 112 5.95 -14.01 1.35
CA GLU A 112 5.63 -15.40 1.08
C GLU A 112 4.69 -15.47 -0.12
N ALA A 113 5.17 -16.07 -1.21
CA ALA A 113 4.47 -16.12 -2.48
C ALA A 113 3.95 -14.74 -2.96
N GLY A 114 4.77 -13.69 -2.81
CA GLY A 114 4.38 -12.33 -3.21
C GLY A 114 3.56 -11.56 -2.20
N SER A 115 3.26 -12.11 -1.02
CA SER A 115 2.42 -11.41 -0.05
C SER A 115 2.90 -11.51 1.39
N MET A 116 2.42 -10.58 2.20
CA MET A 116 2.57 -10.62 3.66
C MET A 116 1.29 -10.14 4.33
N THR A 117 1.15 -10.44 5.61
CA THR A 117 0.10 -9.87 6.46
C THR A 117 0.70 -9.46 7.80
N LEU A 118 0.46 -8.21 8.18
CA LEU A 118 0.94 -7.53 9.38
C LEU A 118 -0.27 -7.28 10.30
N PRO A 119 -0.24 -7.68 11.59
CA PRO A 119 -1.21 -7.18 12.56
C PRO A 119 -0.98 -5.68 12.80
N LEU A 120 -2.06 -4.92 12.92
CA LEU A 120 -2.01 -3.48 13.21
C LEU A 120 -2.44 -3.23 14.65
N GLU A 121 -1.75 -2.31 15.32
CA GLU A 121 -2.04 -1.94 16.71
C GLU A 121 -2.94 -0.71 16.83
N GLY A 122 -3.30 -0.09 15.70
CA GLY A 122 -4.08 1.15 15.67
C GLY A 122 -4.64 1.49 14.27
N PRO A 123 -5.44 2.56 14.18
CA PRO A 123 -5.95 3.06 12.90
C PRO A 123 -4.81 3.50 11.97
N VAL A 124 -5.00 3.32 10.66
CA VAL A 124 -4.00 3.64 9.63
C VAL A 124 -4.38 4.92 8.89
N ASP A 125 -3.42 5.82 8.73
CA ASP A 125 -3.57 7.07 7.98
C ASP A 125 -2.83 7.05 6.65
N SER A 126 -1.66 6.41 6.63
CA SER A 126 -0.93 6.21 5.39
C SER A 126 -0.15 4.90 5.37
N VAL A 127 0.08 4.41 4.16
CA VAL A 127 0.92 3.24 3.89
C VAL A 127 1.88 3.60 2.77
N SER A 128 3.17 3.42 3.01
CA SER A 128 4.24 3.56 2.02
C SER A 128 4.91 2.21 1.81
N VAL A 129 4.91 1.76 0.56
CA VAL A 129 5.51 0.49 0.13
C VAL A 129 6.59 0.81 -0.89
N THR A 130 7.82 0.38 -0.63
CA THR A 130 8.94 0.44 -1.57
C THR A 130 9.55 -0.95 -1.68
N TRP A 131 9.81 -1.37 -2.91
CA TRP A 131 10.42 -2.67 -3.17
C TRP A 131 11.59 -2.53 -4.11
N ILE A 132 12.53 -3.44 -3.92
CA ILE A 132 13.60 -3.71 -4.84
C ILE A 132 13.77 -5.22 -4.87
N ASP A 133 13.81 -5.78 -6.06
CA ASP A 133 14.10 -7.18 -6.28
C ASP A 133 15.33 -7.31 -7.16
N TYR A 134 16.46 -7.47 -6.47
CA TYR A 134 17.75 -7.74 -7.09
C TYR A 134 17.85 -9.17 -7.65
N TYR A 135 16.90 -10.06 -7.34
CA TYR A 135 16.95 -11.51 -7.63
C TYR A 135 16.06 -11.93 -8.79
N ARG A 136 15.59 -10.98 -9.61
CA ARG A 136 15.04 -11.29 -10.94
C ARG A 136 16.15 -11.86 -11.84
N SER A 137 16.37 -13.17 -11.73
CA SER A 137 17.16 -13.99 -12.66
C SER A 137 16.27 -14.59 -13.74
#